data_AF-A0A1Y4J3T3-F1
#
_entry.id   AF-A0A1Y4J3T3-F1
#
_cell.length_a   1.000
_cell.length_b   1.000
_cell.length_c   1.000
_cell.angle_alpha   90.00
_cell.angle_beta   90.00
_cell.angle_gamma   90.00
#
_symmetry.space_group_name_H-M   'P 1'
#
loop_
_entity.id
_entity.type
_entity.pdbx_description
1 polymer ?
#
loop_
_entity_poly.entity_id
_entity_poly.type
_entity_poly.pdbx_seq_one_letter_code
_entity_poly.pdbx_strand_id
1 'polypeptide(L)' 'MKQYLAFDIGGTFIKYAFMGEDGSFLENGKTPTPADTLDHLLDTMTEIGAQFEGRFEGVAVSMPD' A
#
# COMPACT_ATOMS: atom_id res chain seq x y z
N MET A 1 5.04 5.07 18.92
CA MET A 1 3.81 4.60 18.26
C MET A 1 4.20 3.99 16.95
N LYS A 2 3.84 2.73 16.74
CA LYS A 2 4.16 2.02 15.50
C LYS A 2 3.17 2.40 14.40
N GLN A 3 3.64 2.34 13.17
CA GLN A 3 2.89 2.69 11.98
C GLN A 3 3.12 1.60 10.93
N TYR A 4 2.11 1.35 10.11
CA TYR A 4 2.12 0.29 9.11
C TYR A 4 1.58 0.80 7.79
N LEU A 5 2.12 0.30 6.68
CA LEU A 5 1.58 0.55 5.36
C LEU A 5 0.78 -0.68 4.92
N ALA A 6 -0.52 -0.50 4.70
CA ALA A 6 -1.42 -1.56 4.26
C ALA A 6 -1.82 -1.35 2.80
N PHE A 7 -1.80 -2.43 2.02
CA PHE A 7 -2.24 -2.48 0.63
C PHE A 7 -3.42 -3.44 0.48
N ASP A 8 -4.48 -2.99 -0.20
CA ASP A 8 -5.61 -3.78 -0.69
C ASP A 8 -5.58 -3.73 -2.23
N ILE A 9 -5.00 -4.75 -2.83
CA ILE A 9 -4.79 -4.87 -4.28
C ILE A 9 -6.02 -5.53 -4.88
N GLY A 10 -6.88 -4.75 -5.53
CA GLY A 10 -7.98 -5.26 -6.34
C GLY A 10 -7.66 -5.32 -7.82
N GLY A 11 -8.56 -5.90 -8.63
CA GLY A 11 -8.39 -5.97 -10.09
C GLY A 11 -8.54 -4.62 -10.82
N THR A 12 -9.01 -3.57 -10.15
CA THR A 12 -9.21 -2.24 -10.76
C THR A 12 -8.40 -1.16 -10.07
N PHE A 13 -8.32 -1.21 -8.73
CA PHE A 13 -7.57 -0.25 -7.94
C PHE A 13 -6.76 -0.98 -6.87
N ILE A 14 -5.56 -0.46 -6.64
CA ILE A 14 -4.80 -0.68 -5.41
C ILE A 14 -5.23 0.43 -4.45
N LYS A 15 -5.83 0.07 -3.32
CA LYS A 15 -6.01 1.00 -2.20
C LYS A 15 -4.84 0.83 -1.25
N TYR A 16 -4.43 1.94 -0.64
CA TYR A 16 -3.38 1.91 0.38
C TYR A 16 -3.76 2.79 1.57
N ALA A 17 -3.24 2.44 2.73
CA ALA A 17 -3.42 3.17 3.96
C ALA A 17 -2.15 3.16 4.80
N PHE A 18 -1.73 4.34 5.24
CA PHE A 18 -0.76 4.51 6.32
C PHE A 18 -1.53 4.53 7.64
N MET A 19 -1.31 3.52 8.47
CA MET A 19 -2.14 3.23 9.63
C MET A 19 -1.34 3.26 10.93
N GLY A 20 -1.95 3.76 12.00
CA GLY A 20 -1.43 3.61 13.35
C GLY A 20 -1.61 2.17 13.87
N GLU A 21 -0.83 1.79 14.87
CA GLU A 21 -0.92 0.46 15.52
C GLU A 21 -2.27 0.18 16.19
N ASP A 22 -3.07 1.21 16.44
CA ASP A 22 -4.43 1.14 16.95
C ASP A 22 -5.49 0.96 15.85
N GLY A 23 -5.08 0.86 14.59
CA GLY A 23 -5.96 0.75 13.43
C GLY A 23 -6.50 2.09 12.91
N SER A 24 -6.02 3.23 13.42
CA SER A 24 -6.36 4.55 12.88
C SER A 24 -5.81 4.74 11.47
N PHE A 25 -6.60 5.36 10.59
CA PHE A 25 -6.12 5.82 9.28
C PHE A 25 -5.45 7.17 9.44
N LEU A 26 -4.14 7.24 9.19
CA LEU A 26 -3.37 8.48 9.22
C LEU A 26 -3.40 9.16 7.85
N GLU A 27 -3.12 8.39 6.80
CA GLU A 27 -3.22 8.80 5.39
C GLU A 27 -3.74 7.62 4.56
N ASN A 28 -4.47 7.88 3.48
CA ASN A 28 -4.93 6.83 2.56
C ASN A 28 -5.12 7.36 1.14
N GLY A 29 -5.15 6.44 0.18
CA GLY A 29 -5.39 6.76 -1.21
C GLY A 29 -5.65 5.52 -2.06
N LYS A 30 -5.74 5.71 -3.36
CA LYS A 30 -5.85 4.63 -4.35
C LYS A 30 -5.21 5.01 -5.68
N THR A 31 -4.73 4.02 -6.40
CA THR A 31 -4.22 4.13 -7.77
C THR A 31 -4.80 3.01 -8.64
N PRO A 32 -4.98 3.19 -9.95
CA PRO A 32 -5.34 2.08 -10.84
C PRO A 32 -4.35 0.91 -10.71
N THR A 33 -4.84 -0.32 -10.73
CA THR A 33 -3.97 -1.51 -10.68
C THR A 33 -3.30 -1.71 -12.04
N PRO A 34 -1.97 -1.77 -12.12
CA PRO A 34 -1.27 -2.23 -13.32
C PRO A 34 -1.71 -3.65 -13.68
N ALA A 35 -2.07 -3.85 -14.96
CA ALA A 35 -2.59 -5.12 -15.47
C ALA A 35 -1.70 -5.72 -16.58
N ASP A 36 -0.50 -5.17 -16.75
CA ASP A 36 0.44 -5.50 -17.80
C ASP A 36 1.56 -6.42 -17.30
N THR A 37 2.27 -6.05 -16.23
CA THR A 37 3.43 -6.80 -15.72
C THR A 37 3.52 -6.77 -14.19
N LEU A 38 4.15 -7.79 -13.63
CA LEU A 38 4.48 -7.83 -12.20
C LEU A 38 5.43 -6.71 -11.80
N ASP A 39 6.42 -6.39 -12.64
CA ASP A 39 7.38 -5.33 -12.35
C ASP A 39 6.68 -3.98 -12.21
N HIS A 40 5.75 -3.65 -13.11
CA HIS A 40 4.98 -2.41 -13.02
C HIS A 40 4.09 -2.36 -11.78
N LEU A 41 3.52 -3.50 -11.36
CA LEU A 41 2.80 -3.60 -10.08
C LEU A 41 3.72 -3.32 -8.89
N LEU A 42 4.91 -3.92 -8.86
CA LEU A 42 5.89 -3.74 -7.80
C LEU A 42 6.45 -2.31 -7.76
N ASP A 43 6.69 -1.70 -8.93
CA ASP A 43 7.11 -0.30 -9.06
C ASP A 43 6.03 0.62 -8.49
N THR A 44 4.76 0.39 -8.85
CA THR A 44 3.63 1.15 -8.31
C THR A 44 3.53 1.04 -6.79
N MET A 45 3.71 -0.16 -6.23
CA MET A 45 3.73 -0.36 -4.78
C MET A 45 4.93 0.33 -4.11
N THR A 46 6.09 0.32 -4.76
CA THR A 46 7.32 0.96 -4.28
C THR A 46 7.19 2.48 -4.28
N GLU A 47 6.60 3.07 -5.32
CA GLU A 47 6.30 4.51 -5.39
C GLU A 47 5.34 4.97 -4.29
N ILE A 48 4.34 4.15 -3.94
CA ILE A 48 3.47 4.41 -2.78
C ILE A 48 4.28 4.32 -1.49
N GLY A 49 5.09 3.27 -1.33
CA GLY A 49 5.94 3.07 -0.15
C GLY A 49 6.94 4.20 0.10
N ALA A 50 7.52 4.77 -0.97
CA ALA A 50 8.47 5.87 -0.90
C ALA A 50 7.88 7.14 -0.26
N GLN A 51 6.56 7.36 -0.38
CA GLN A 51 5.88 8.49 0.27
C GLN A 51 5.91 8.40 1.81
N PHE A 52 6.12 7.18 2.33
CA PHE A 52 6.13 6.87 3.76
C PHE A 52 7.47 6.29 4.23
N GLU A 53 8.55 6.46 3.46
CA GLU A 53 9.86 5.88 3.76
C GLU A 53 10.34 6.25 5.18
N GLY A 54 10.80 5.24 5.93
CA GLY A 54 11.25 5.41 7.31
C GLY A 54 10.14 5.71 8.33
N ARG A 55 8.86 5.78 7.91
CA ARG A 55 7.72 6.08 8.78
C ARG A 55 6.92 4.84 9.20
N PHE A 56 7.07 3.70 8.54
CA PHE A 56 6.39 2.44 8.91
C PHE A 56 7.38 1.35 9.35
N GLU A 57 6.91 0.46 10.23
CA GLU A 57 7.64 -0.69 10.77
C GLU A 57 7.42 -1.97 9.95
N GLY A 58 6.37 -2.00 9.13
CA GLY A 58 6.05 -3.14 8.28
C GLY A 58 4.97 -2.85 7.25
N VAL A 59 4.83 -3.79 6.31
CA VAL A 59 3.85 -3.73 5.23
C VAL A 59 2.88 -4.90 5.35
N ALA A 60 1.58 -4.64 5.20
CA ALA A 60 0.55 -5.65 5.08
C ALA A 60 -0.04 -5.63 3.66
N VAL A 61 -0.25 -6.80 3.06
CA VAL A 61 -0.78 -6.90 1.70
C VAL A 61 -1.94 -7.88 1.69
N SER A 62 -3.08 -7.41 1.18
CA SER A 62 -4.24 -8.21 0.79
C SER A 62 -4.34 -8.19 -0.73
N MET A 63 -4.35 -9.36 -1.36
CA MET A 63 -4.48 -9.52 -2.81
C MET A 63 -5.40 -10.71 -3.12
N PRO A 64 -6.10 -10.73 -4.26
CA PRO A 64 -6.83 -11.90 -4.72
C PRO A 64 -5.90 -13.10 -4.92
N ASP A 65 -6.48 -14.30 -4.83
CA ASP A 65 -5.80 -15.58 -5.11
C ASP A 65 -5.26 -15.67 -6.56
#